data_AF-A0A955U6V4-F1
#
_entry.id   AF-A0A955U6V4-F1
#
_cell.length_a   1.000
_cell.length_b   1.000
_cell.length_c   1.000
_cell.angle_alpha   90.00
_cell.angle_beta   90.00
_cell.angle_gamma   90.00
#
_symmetry.space_group_name_H-M   'P 1'
#
loop_
_entity.id
_entity.type
_entity.pdbx_description
1 polymer ?
#
loop_
_entity_poly.entity_id
_entity_poly.type
_entity_poly.pdbx_seq_one_letter_code
_entity_poly.pdbx_strand_id
1 'polypeptide(L)'
;MLFLQQPGPDLVVRNDSAVTLKNGDQLHSQPAADYGGVDQLADAGLATDKVKLHPQPDGWTFLVVDDFDIPVEYGPHRVQLLIKLPPLFPDAAPDMFWVRPAVHVANGTLPRGASHEVLLQQEWQRFSWHLASGAWKPGVSTLRDYLRCVRGRFERRD
;
A
#
# COMPACT_ATOMS: atom_id res chain seq x y z
N MET A 1 -15.98 -39.83 -7.20
CA MET A 1 -14.85 -39.02 -7.70
C MET A 1 -15.42 -37.69 -8.19
N LEU A 2 -15.04 -36.57 -7.59
CA LEU A 2 -15.33 -35.23 -8.09
C LEU A 2 -14.17 -34.82 -9.01
N PHE A 3 -14.43 -34.59 -10.29
CA PHE A 3 -13.46 -33.95 -11.17
C PHE A 3 -13.61 -32.43 -11.03
N LEU A 4 -12.54 -31.74 -10.63
CA LEU A 4 -12.43 -30.29 -10.80
C LEU A 4 -12.52 -29.99 -12.30
N GLN A 5 -13.52 -29.22 -12.71
CA GLN A 5 -13.65 -28.72 -14.07
C GLN A 5 -12.36 -27.97 -14.44
N GLN A 6 -11.73 -28.36 -15.55
CA GLN A 6 -10.63 -27.60 -16.11
C GLN A 6 -11.14 -26.23 -16.54
N PRO A 7 -10.41 -25.13 -16.29
CA PRO A 7 -10.76 -23.83 -16.84
C PRO A 7 -10.83 -23.91 -18.36
N GLY A 8 -11.91 -23.39 -18.95
CA GLY A 8 -11.98 -23.18 -20.39
C GLY A 8 -10.99 -22.11 -20.86
N PRO A 9 -10.77 -21.96 -22.18
CA PRO A 9 -9.93 -20.90 -22.72
C PRO A 9 -10.49 -19.52 -22.37
N ASP A 10 -9.59 -18.57 -22.05
CA ASP A 10 -9.96 -17.19 -21.77
C ASP A 10 -10.67 -16.54 -22.97
N LEU A 11 -11.76 -15.84 -22.69
CA LEU A 11 -12.55 -15.12 -23.69
C LEU A 11 -12.48 -13.62 -23.40
N VAL A 12 -11.98 -12.85 -24.38
CA VAL A 12 -12.00 -11.39 -24.32
C VAL A 12 -13.43 -10.90 -24.55
N VAL A 13 -14.04 -10.32 -23.52
CA VAL A 13 -15.33 -9.62 -23.63
C VAL A 13 -15.07 -8.22 -24.16
N ARG A 14 -15.61 -7.89 -25.35
CA ARG A 14 -15.50 -6.55 -25.93
C ARG A 14 -16.34 -5.54 -25.14
N ASN A 15 -15.95 -4.27 -25.19
CA ASN A 15 -16.60 -3.19 -24.45
C ASN A 15 -18.09 -2.98 -24.81
N ASP A 16 -18.49 -3.43 -26.00
CA ASP A 16 -19.86 -3.37 -26.53
C ASP A 16 -20.65 -4.68 -26.38
N SER A 17 -20.10 -5.67 -25.67
CA SER A 17 -20.75 -6.97 -25.46
C SER A 17 -21.61 -7.01 -24.19
N ALA A 18 -22.72 -7.75 -24.27
CA ALA A 18 -23.50 -8.15 -23.10
C ALA A 18 -23.22 -9.62 -22.75
N VAL A 19 -22.91 -9.91 -21.49
CA VAL A 19 -22.74 -11.28 -20.96
C VAL A 19 -23.86 -11.57 -19.98
N THR A 20 -24.57 -12.69 -20.18
CA THR A 20 -25.61 -13.16 -19.25
C THR A 20 -25.00 -14.14 -18.26
N LEU A 21 -25.10 -13.82 -16.97
CA LEU A 21 -24.64 -14.68 -15.88
C LEU A 21 -25.76 -15.60 -15.39
N LYS A 22 -25.41 -16.83 -15.03
CA LYS A 22 -26.30 -17.82 -14.42
C LYS A 22 -25.96 -18.02 -12.94
N ASN A 23 -26.94 -18.51 -12.18
CA ASN A 23 -26.71 -18.86 -10.79
C ASN A 23 -25.67 -19.99 -10.70
N GLY A 24 -24.57 -19.73 -10.00
CA GLY A 24 -23.41 -20.62 -9.90
C GLY A 24 -22.18 -20.16 -10.70
N ASP A 25 -22.29 -19.12 -11.53
CA ASP A 25 -21.14 -18.57 -12.24
C ASP A 25 -20.17 -17.90 -11.25
N GLN A 26 -18.87 -18.14 -11.46
CA GLN A 26 -17.79 -17.53 -10.70
C GLN A 26 -16.99 -16.62 -11.62
N LEU A 27 -16.99 -15.31 -11.31
CA LEU A 27 -16.17 -14.35 -12.01
C LEU A 27 -14.80 -14.27 -11.32
N HIS A 28 -13.76 -14.49 -12.10
CA HIS A 28 -12.38 -14.33 -11.66
C HIS A 28 -11.76 -13.18 -12.46
N SER A 29 -11.39 -12.09 -11.78
CA SER A 29 -10.50 -11.10 -12.39
C SER A 29 -9.08 -11.63 -12.27
N GLN A 30 -8.43 -11.92 -13.38
CA GLN A 30 -6.97 -11.98 -13.37
C GLN A 30 -6.48 -10.53 -13.36
N PRO A 31 -5.68 -10.15 -12.37
CA PRO A 31 -5.01 -8.87 -12.42
C PRO A 31 -4.12 -8.83 -13.68
N ALA A 32 -4.03 -7.67 -14.34
CA ALA A 32 -3.12 -7.50 -15.47
C ALA A 32 -1.67 -7.78 -15.03
N ALA A 33 -0.78 -8.13 -15.96
CA ALA A 33 0.60 -8.52 -15.63
C ALA A 33 1.42 -7.43 -14.90
N ASP A 34 0.92 -6.19 -14.90
CA ASP A 34 1.45 -5.00 -14.24
C ASP A 34 0.76 -4.66 -12.91
N TYR A 35 -0.12 -5.54 -12.43
CA TYR A 35 -0.94 -5.29 -11.26
C TYR A 35 -0.13 -5.00 -9.99
N GLY A 36 -0.39 -3.82 -9.40
CA GLY A 36 0.27 -3.33 -8.19
C GLY A 36 1.79 -3.15 -8.32
N GLY A 37 2.29 -3.08 -9.54
CA GLY A 37 3.60 -2.51 -9.80
C GLY A 37 3.66 -1.06 -9.31
N VAL A 38 4.86 -0.64 -8.93
CA VAL A 38 5.18 0.77 -8.62
C VAL A 38 4.99 1.71 -9.83
N ASP A 39 4.63 1.18 -11.00
CA ASP A 39 4.28 1.98 -12.17
C ASP A 39 2.86 2.58 -12.08
N GLN A 40 2.04 2.15 -11.10
CA GLN A 40 0.68 2.67 -10.85
C GLN A 40 0.64 3.71 -9.70
N LEU A 41 1.75 4.41 -9.43
CA LEU A 41 1.81 5.46 -8.38
C LEU A 41 0.74 6.56 -8.57
N ALA A 42 0.43 6.89 -9.82
CA ALA A 42 -0.64 7.83 -10.15
C ALA A 42 -2.02 7.34 -9.66
N ASP A 43 -2.33 6.05 -9.80
CA ASP A 43 -3.60 5.47 -9.32
C ASP A 43 -3.69 5.43 -7.80
N ALA A 44 -2.54 5.36 -7.13
CA ALA A 44 -2.42 5.53 -5.68
C ALA A 44 -2.62 6.99 -5.23
N GLY A 45 -2.74 7.94 -6.16
CA GLY A 45 -2.88 9.37 -5.88
C GLY A 45 -1.57 10.02 -5.44
N LEU A 46 -0.43 9.40 -5.78
CA LEU A 46 0.89 9.95 -5.52
C LEU A 46 1.40 10.67 -6.77
N ALA A 47 1.93 11.88 -6.57
CA ALA A 47 2.59 12.62 -7.63
C ALA A 47 3.93 11.94 -7.94
N THR A 48 4.11 11.48 -9.18
CA THR A 48 5.27 10.64 -9.57
C THR A 48 6.61 11.35 -9.39
N ASP A 49 6.64 12.68 -9.47
CA ASP A 49 7.82 13.53 -9.22
C ASP A 49 8.22 13.60 -7.73
N LYS A 50 7.29 13.28 -6.83
CA LYS A 50 7.53 13.24 -5.38
C LYS A 50 7.86 11.86 -4.87
N VAL A 51 7.95 10.86 -5.75
CA VAL A 51 8.17 9.48 -5.37
C VAL A 51 9.55 9.02 -5.79
N LYS A 52 10.25 8.36 -4.86
CA LYS A 52 11.54 7.72 -5.09
C LYS A 52 11.46 6.26 -4.69
N LEU A 53 11.97 5.40 -5.57
CA LEU A 53 12.09 3.97 -5.32
C LEU A 53 13.56 3.65 -5.03
N HIS A 54 13.79 2.94 -3.93
CA HIS A 54 15.10 2.47 -3.53
C HIS A 54 15.06 0.94 -3.47
N PRO A 55 15.40 0.24 -4.57
CA PRO A 55 15.54 -1.21 -4.57
C PRO A 55 16.54 -1.64 -3.49
N GLN A 56 16.20 -2.69 -2.76
CA GLN A 56 17.01 -3.28 -1.70
C GLN A 56 17.37 -4.73 -2.07
N PRO A 57 18.34 -5.34 -1.37
CA PRO A 57 18.58 -6.78 -1.48
C PRO A 57 17.30 -7.60 -1.23
N ASP A 58 17.31 -8.84 -1.73
CA ASP A 58 16.25 -9.83 -1.51
C ASP A 58 14.86 -9.48 -2.09
N GLY A 59 14.80 -8.50 -2.99
CA GLY A 59 13.56 -8.13 -3.72
C GLY A 59 12.68 -7.12 -2.98
N TRP A 60 13.15 -6.55 -1.87
CA TRP A 60 12.48 -5.45 -1.21
C TRP A 60 12.65 -4.15 -2.00
N THR A 61 11.65 -3.27 -1.93
CA THR A 61 11.76 -1.90 -2.47
C THR A 61 11.29 -0.90 -1.43
N PHE A 62 12.13 0.08 -1.09
CA PHE A 62 11.69 1.17 -0.22
C PHE A 62 11.13 2.30 -1.09
N LEU A 63 9.85 2.58 -0.88
CA LEU A 63 9.12 3.67 -1.51
C LEU A 63 9.20 4.89 -0.60
N VAL A 64 9.80 5.98 -1.06
CA VAL A 64 9.85 7.27 -0.37
C VAL A 64 8.98 8.26 -1.10
N VAL A 65 8.03 8.87 -0.38
CA VAL A 65 7.13 9.91 -0.86
C VAL A 65 7.51 11.22 -0.17
N ASP A 66 7.98 12.19 -0.94
CA ASP A 66 8.27 13.55 -0.50
C ASP A 66 6.97 14.37 -0.32
N ASP A 67 6.99 15.34 0.60
CA ASP A 67 5.86 16.23 0.91
C ASP A 67 4.51 15.52 1.16
N PHE A 68 4.52 14.41 1.89
CA PHE A 68 3.29 13.76 2.32
C PHE A 68 2.59 14.62 3.38
N ASP A 69 1.40 15.11 3.05
CA ASP A 69 0.58 15.91 3.95
C ASP A 69 0.01 15.03 5.08
N ILE A 70 0.16 15.49 6.32
CA ILE A 70 -0.45 14.91 7.50
C ILE A 70 -1.43 15.91 8.14
N PRO A 71 -2.38 15.46 8.96
CA PRO A 71 -3.36 16.34 9.62
C PRO A 71 -2.69 17.46 10.43
N VAL A 72 -3.37 18.61 10.52
CA VAL A 72 -2.85 19.85 11.13
C VAL A 72 -2.57 19.70 12.64
N GLU A 73 -3.11 18.67 13.27
CA GLU A 73 -2.93 18.34 14.68
C GLU A 73 -1.51 17.82 14.98
N TYR A 74 -0.77 17.45 13.93
CA TYR A 74 0.58 16.93 14.00
C TYR A 74 1.59 17.92 13.43
N GLY A 75 2.69 18.13 14.16
CA GLY A 75 3.81 18.94 13.70
C GLY A 75 5.00 18.06 13.30
N PRO A 76 5.60 18.26 12.11
CA PRO A 76 5.20 19.18 11.02
C PRO A 76 4.14 18.60 10.07
N HIS A 77 3.36 19.46 9.41
CA HIS A 77 2.24 19.06 8.53
C HIS A 77 2.66 18.41 7.20
N ARG A 78 3.95 18.45 6.87
CA ARG A 78 4.53 17.76 5.71
C ARG A 78 5.74 16.96 6.14
N VAL A 79 5.76 15.72 5.73
CA VAL A 79 6.83 14.78 6.01
C VAL A 79 7.20 14.01 4.76
N GLN A 80 8.39 13.43 4.74
CA GLN A 80 8.67 12.28 3.89
C GLN A 80 8.02 11.06 4.52
N LEU A 81 7.33 10.27 3.70
CA LEU A 81 6.77 8.97 4.07
C LEU A 81 7.61 7.88 3.41
N LEU A 82 8.07 6.91 4.18
CA LEU A 82 8.72 5.70 3.67
C LEU A 82 7.84 4.48 3.94
N ILE A 83 7.67 3.65 2.92
CA ILE A 83 6.99 2.36 2.99
C ILE A 83 7.95 1.28 2.47
N LYS A 84 8.10 0.19 3.22
CA LYS A 84 8.85 -0.99 2.76
C LYS A 84 7.89 -1.89 1.98
N LEU A 85 8.09 -2.00 0.67
CA LEU A 85 7.35 -2.91 -0.18
C LEU A 85 8.04 -4.29 -0.14
N PRO A 86 7.35 -5.35 0.31
CA PRO A 86 7.91 -6.69 0.39
C PRO A 86 8.17 -7.29 -0.99
N PRO A 87 9.00 -8.34 -1.07
CA PRO A 87 9.07 -9.19 -2.25
C PRO A 87 7.67 -9.68 -2.58
N LEU A 88 7.33 -9.68 -3.87
CA LEU A 88 6.01 -10.04 -4.39
C LEU A 88 4.89 -9.04 -4.03
N PHE A 89 5.19 -7.82 -3.57
CA PHE A 89 4.18 -6.75 -3.57
C PHE A 89 3.58 -6.62 -4.99
N PRO A 90 2.24 -6.56 -5.16
CA PRO A 90 1.19 -6.38 -4.14
C PRO A 90 0.63 -7.65 -3.51
N ASP A 91 1.05 -8.85 -3.91
CA ASP A 91 0.55 -10.10 -3.31
C ASP A 91 0.97 -10.27 -1.85
N ALA A 92 2.14 -9.71 -1.49
CA ALA A 92 2.56 -9.54 -0.11
C ALA A 92 2.21 -8.13 0.40
N ALA A 93 1.63 -8.06 1.60
CA ALA A 93 1.23 -6.81 2.23
C ALA A 93 2.44 -6.03 2.78
N PRO A 94 2.52 -4.70 2.56
CA PRO A 94 3.45 -3.87 3.30
C PRO A 94 3.17 -3.94 4.80
N ASP A 95 4.23 -3.86 5.59
CA ASP A 95 4.15 -3.82 7.04
C ASP A 95 4.84 -2.57 7.56
N MET A 96 4.11 -1.82 8.40
CA MET A 96 4.56 -0.54 8.97
C MET A 96 4.84 0.58 7.96
N PHE A 97 4.98 1.79 8.50
CA PHE A 97 5.44 2.94 7.73
C PHE A 97 6.34 3.83 8.58
N TRP A 98 7.10 4.68 7.91
CA TRP A 98 8.12 5.53 8.52
C TRP A 98 7.93 6.97 8.04
N VAL A 99 8.24 7.94 8.91
CA VAL A 99 8.21 9.36 8.53
C VAL A 99 9.47 10.10 8.94
N ARG A 100 9.81 11.13 8.16
CA ARG A 100 10.87 12.09 8.48
C ARG A 100 10.47 13.50 8.04
N PRO A 101 10.67 14.55 8.86
CA PRO A 101 11.14 14.51 10.24
C PRO A 101 10.13 13.84 11.18
N ALA A 102 10.54 13.57 12.42
CA ALA A 102 9.66 12.97 13.41
C ALA A 102 8.44 13.85 13.66
N VAL A 103 7.29 13.20 13.80
CA VAL A 103 5.99 13.80 14.03
C VAL A 103 5.68 13.80 15.52
N HIS A 104 5.17 14.93 16.00
CA HIS A 104 4.75 15.15 17.38
C HIS A 104 3.28 15.59 17.41
N VAL A 105 2.53 15.17 18.42
CA VAL A 105 1.20 15.76 18.68
C VAL A 105 1.36 17.16 19.28
N ALA A 106 0.33 18.01 19.18
CA ALA A 106 0.32 19.39 19.69
C ALA A 106 0.82 19.55 21.14
N ASN A 107 0.69 18.52 21.99
CA ASN A 107 1.20 18.52 23.37
C ASN A 107 2.70 18.15 23.49
N GLY A 108 3.43 18.07 22.37
CA GLY A 108 4.86 17.72 22.32
C GLY A 108 5.17 16.25 22.55
N THR A 109 4.16 15.42 22.83
CA THR A 109 4.34 13.99 23.08
C THR A 109 4.54 13.23 21.76
N LEU A 110 5.34 12.16 21.80
CA LEU A 110 5.44 11.24 20.67
C LEU A 110 4.13 10.45 20.53
N PRO A 111 3.65 10.20 19.29
CA PRO A 111 2.55 9.29 19.05
C PRO A 111 2.82 7.91 19.68
N ARG A 112 1.79 7.29 20.28
CA ARG A 112 1.93 5.94 20.86
C ARG A 112 2.40 4.94 19.80
N GLY A 113 3.36 4.10 20.18
CA GLY A 113 3.90 3.04 19.30
C GLY A 113 4.92 3.51 18.27
N ALA A 114 5.46 4.73 18.42
CA ALA A 114 6.55 5.24 17.60
C ALA A 114 7.91 4.82 18.17
N SER A 115 8.78 4.24 17.33
CA SER A 115 10.21 4.05 17.62
C SER A 115 11.05 4.70 16.53
N HIS A 116 12.38 4.73 16.67
CA HIS A 116 13.28 5.21 15.61
C HIS A 116 14.02 4.04 14.95
N GLU A 117 14.24 4.14 13.65
CA GLU A 117 15.01 3.18 12.85
C GLU A 117 15.87 3.94 11.84
N VAL A 118 17.10 3.48 11.61
CA VAL A 118 17.98 4.06 10.59
C VAL A 118 17.73 3.34 9.25
N LEU A 119 17.21 4.06 8.27
CA LEU A 119 16.93 3.58 6.92
C LEU A 119 17.49 4.58 5.90
N LEU A 120 18.09 4.08 4.82
CA LEU A 120 18.70 4.93 3.79
C LEU A 120 19.67 5.97 4.40
N GLN A 121 20.48 5.53 5.37
CA GLN A 121 21.45 6.35 6.13
C GLN A 121 20.84 7.54 6.89
N GLN A 122 19.53 7.52 7.14
CA GLN A 122 18.78 8.58 7.80
C GLN A 122 17.97 8.01 8.95
N GLU A 123 17.71 8.81 9.97
CA GLU A 123 16.83 8.43 11.07
C GLU A 123 15.37 8.66 10.69
N TRP A 124 14.54 7.64 10.91
CA TRP A 124 13.12 7.67 10.63
C TRP A 124 12.31 7.29 11.86
N GLN A 125 11.19 7.99 12.07
CA GLN A 125 10.21 7.60 13.06
C GLN A 125 9.32 6.49 12.47
N ARG A 126 9.40 5.30 13.05
CA ARG A 126 8.65 4.09 12.66
C ARG A 126 7.32 4.03 13.39
N PHE A 127 6.25 3.77 12.64
CA PHE A 127 4.91 3.50 13.16
C PHE A 127 4.59 2.01 13.02
N SER A 128 4.45 1.33 14.16
CA SER A 128 4.09 -0.10 14.19
C SER A 128 2.59 -0.27 13.90
N TRP A 129 2.22 -0.24 12.62
CA TRP A 129 0.83 -0.37 12.20
C TRP A 129 0.64 -1.60 11.32
N HIS A 130 0.12 -2.65 11.96
CA HIS A 130 -0.20 -3.90 11.29
C HIS A 130 -1.63 -3.86 10.77
N LEU A 131 -1.82 -4.29 9.53
CA LEU A 131 -3.15 -4.56 9.00
C LEU A 131 -3.79 -5.70 9.81
N ALA A 132 -5.10 -5.62 10.03
CA ALA A 132 -5.83 -6.73 10.64
C ALA A 132 -5.70 -8.00 9.78
N SER A 133 -5.73 -9.17 10.43
CA SER A 133 -5.66 -10.44 9.71
C SER A 133 -6.75 -10.52 8.63
N GLY A 134 -6.37 -10.85 7.40
CA GLY A 134 -7.27 -10.92 6.24
C GLY A 134 -7.70 -9.56 5.65
N ALA A 135 -7.22 -8.42 6.19
CA ALA A 135 -7.55 -7.11 5.63
C ALA A 135 -6.85 -6.85 4.28
N TRP A 136 -5.63 -7.34 4.11
CA TRP A 136 -4.95 -7.35 2.82
C TRP A 136 -5.38 -8.57 2.00
N LYS A 137 -5.81 -8.34 0.76
CA LYS A 137 -6.26 -9.38 -0.15
C LYS A 137 -5.29 -9.45 -1.34
N PRO A 138 -4.46 -10.50 -1.45
CA PRO A 138 -3.59 -10.70 -2.62
C PRO A 138 -4.39 -10.62 -3.92
N GLY A 139 -3.83 -10.00 -4.96
CA GLY A 139 -4.54 -9.74 -6.23
C GLY A 139 -5.72 -8.75 -6.17
N VAL A 140 -6.03 -8.12 -5.02
CA VAL A 140 -7.15 -7.16 -4.87
C VAL A 140 -6.73 -5.87 -4.16
N SER A 141 -5.93 -5.96 -3.11
CA SER A 141 -5.41 -4.79 -2.39
C SER A 141 -4.28 -4.13 -3.15
N THR A 142 -4.20 -2.81 -3.05
CA THR A 142 -3.22 -1.98 -3.79
C THR A 142 -2.45 -1.05 -2.84
N LEU A 143 -1.40 -0.40 -3.35
CA LEU A 143 -0.70 0.66 -2.62
C LEU A 143 -1.66 1.75 -2.14
N ARG A 144 -2.69 2.08 -2.95
CA ARG A 144 -3.72 3.06 -2.60
C ARG A 144 -4.44 2.68 -1.30
N ASP A 145 -4.76 1.42 -1.13
CA ASP A 145 -5.45 0.92 0.07
C ASP A 145 -4.55 1.02 1.29
N TYR A 146 -3.26 0.70 1.12
CA TYR A 146 -2.28 0.88 2.18
C TYR A 146 -2.12 2.35 2.59
N LEU A 147 -2.06 3.28 1.63
CA LEU A 147 -1.98 4.72 1.90
C LEU A 147 -3.20 5.24 2.67
N ARG A 148 -4.41 4.69 2.41
CA ARG A 148 -5.60 4.99 3.23
C ARG A 148 -5.41 4.53 4.66
N CYS A 149 -4.79 3.37 4.90
CA CYS A 149 -4.46 2.91 6.24
C CYS A 149 -3.46 3.85 6.94
N VAL A 150 -2.42 4.31 6.23
CA VAL A 150 -1.45 5.30 6.73
C VAL A 150 -2.16 6.59 7.14
N ARG A 151 -3.03 7.14 6.27
CA ARG A 151 -3.82 8.35 6.59
C ARG A 151 -4.73 8.12 7.79
N GLY A 152 -5.43 7.00 7.83
CA GLY A 152 -6.30 6.62 8.95
C GLY A 152 -5.56 6.52 10.28
N ARG A 153 -4.25 6.19 10.29
CA ARG A 153 -3.43 6.23 11.50
C ARG A 153 -3.24 7.63 12.04
N PHE A 154 -3.05 8.63 11.17
CA PHE A 154 -2.96 10.03 11.58
C PHE A 154 -4.34 10.60 11.95
N GLU A 155 -5.43 10.07 11.43
CA GLU A 155 -6.77 10.50 11.83
C GLU A 155 -7.19 9.94 13.21
N ARG A 156 -6.70 8.76 13.58
CA ARG A 156 -6.93 8.16 14.91
C ARG A 156 -6.06 8.85 15.96
N ARG A 157 -6.70 9.66 16.80
CA ARG A 157 -6.12 10.57 17.80
C ARG A 157 -5.44 9.90 19.01
N ASP A 158 -4.88 8.70 18.83
CA ASP A 158 -4.37 7.82 19.91
C ASP A 158 -2.84 7.65 19.90
#